data_AF-A0A7I4Y5X1-F1
#
_entry.id   AF-A0A7I4Y5X1-F1
#
_cell.length_a   1.000
_cell.length_b   1.000
_cell.length_c   1.000
_cell.angle_alpha   90.00
_cell.angle_beta   90.00
_cell.angle_gamma   90.00
#
_symmetry.space_group_name_H-M   'P 1'
#
loop_
_entity.id
_entity.type
_entity.pdbx_description
1 polymer ?
#
loop_
_entity_poly.entity_id
_entity_poly.type
_entity_poly.pdbx_seq_one_letter_code
_entity_poly.pdbx_strand_id
1 'polypeptide(L)'
;MRLILLTLLLAVAVSGGFLGNVKEQAKEVLGKESKFVQKLKSGFQKFLDETGLSRIADKFKKVKDKIVKTLKLSPELLKSLKERLKNLRLFKRNRVQEVGDSVTEINAFNKVENDFYQADIALTSTQADEIITGIEQQAGDVSRPKRQAFKDSHYPRTLWFEGVNYFFDPAASKKVRSVFVKATKLWEKDTCINFKEDSSAKDKIMVFPNTGCWSYVGRIGGQQNLSLGNGCESVGTAAHELGHALGFFHTMSRYDRDKFITVNTENIKPDWVEQFNKETKETNENYGMTYDYGSIMHYGGTSATANQKPTMVPFDIFYQQTLGSPFISFIELSMLNEHYHCKERCDPATSVKCEMGGFPHPRDCKKCICPGGYAGDRCTERPAGCGAIIKASPEWQELEDIVGPGTEEQEDFYTCNYWLESPPDTLIEVRVLDFTGGVSVDGCPYAGVEIKTNKDQTLTGYRFCSPDAAGMELRSYTNRVPIITWNRVYKTETVLEFRYVSSSGKPLGKDNKEKKVRPPVITGNGFKCVDHKDCSFLAAEGFCKMNIPKDIKLAKCPKACHFC
;
A
#
# COMPACT_ATOMS: atom_id res chain seq x y z
N MET A 1 7.86 20.13 30.58
CA MET A 1 7.19 21.35 31.12
C MET A 1 7.89 22.67 30.76
N ARG A 2 9.22 22.81 30.81
CA ARG A 2 9.90 24.10 30.48
C ARG A 2 9.94 24.49 28.99
N LEU A 3 9.85 23.53 28.05
CA LEU A 3 9.79 23.85 26.60
C LEU A 3 8.41 24.39 26.15
N ILE A 4 7.33 23.93 26.78
CA ILE A 4 5.95 24.27 26.39
C ILE A 4 5.58 25.69 26.84
N LEU A 5 6.11 26.15 27.98
CA LEU A 5 6.00 27.54 28.41
C LEU A 5 6.79 28.51 27.50
N LEU A 6 7.92 28.07 26.93
CA LEU A 6 8.69 28.87 25.98
C LEU A 6 7.93 29.06 24.65
N THR A 7 7.24 28.03 24.18
CA THR A 7 6.42 28.12 22.95
C THR A 7 5.19 29.01 23.12
N LEU A 8 4.60 29.07 24.32
CA LEU A 8 3.47 29.96 24.63
C LEU A 8 3.91 31.43 24.80
N LEU A 9 5.08 31.69 25.39
CA LEU A 9 5.63 33.04 25.49
C LEU A 9 6.03 33.63 24.13
N LEU A 10 6.53 32.78 23.22
CA LEU A 10 6.82 33.17 21.83
C LEU A 10 5.54 33.50 21.03
N ALA A 11 4.42 32.84 21.32
CA ALA A 11 3.14 33.14 20.66
C ALA A 11 2.53 34.48 21.11
N VAL A 12 2.74 34.88 22.38
CA VAL A 12 2.23 36.16 22.92
C VAL A 12 3.07 37.36 22.43
N ALA A 13 4.35 37.17 22.15
CA ALA A 13 5.22 38.22 21.63
C ALA A 13 4.96 38.59 20.15
N VAL A 14 4.28 37.74 19.38
CA VAL A 14 3.99 37.99 17.95
C VAL A 14 2.79 38.93 17.74
N SER A 15 2.00 39.19 18.79
CA SER A 15 0.90 40.16 18.77
C SER A 15 1.30 41.62 19.02
N GLY A 16 2.56 41.90 19.37
CA GLY A 16 3.08 43.26 19.58
C GLY A 16 4.19 43.57 18.58
N GLY A 17 3.92 44.48 17.63
CA GLY A 17 4.83 44.80 16.52
C GLY A 17 6.27 45.08 16.94
N PHE A 18 7.17 44.13 16.67
CA PHE A 18 8.62 44.33 16.65
C PHE A 18 9.26 43.33 15.67
N LEU A 19 9.14 43.60 14.36
CA LEU A 19 9.67 42.74 13.30
C LEU A 19 10.73 43.47 12.47
N GLY A 20 11.99 43.28 12.86
CA GLY A 20 13.17 43.53 12.02
C GLY A 20 14.17 42.38 12.11
N ASN A 21 14.53 41.97 13.34
CA ASN A 21 15.71 41.10 13.55
C ASN A 21 15.43 39.60 13.80
N VAL A 22 14.18 39.15 13.90
CA VAL A 22 13.88 37.72 14.14
C VAL A 22 13.93 36.90 12.85
N LYS A 23 13.70 37.52 11.68
CA LYS A 23 13.65 36.84 10.38
C LYS A 23 15.04 36.48 9.84
N GLU A 24 16.08 37.24 10.20
CA GLU A 24 17.47 36.92 9.86
C GLU A 24 18.06 35.86 10.80
N GLN A 25 17.80 35.94 12.11
CA GLN A 25 18.26 34.91 13.06
C GLN A 25 17.55 33.56 12.87
N ALA A 26 16.29 33.53 12.44
CA ALA A 26 15.62 32.29 12.06
C ALA A 26 16.25 31.65 10.81
N LYS A 27 16.73 32.44 9.84
CA LYS A 27 17.46 31.95 8.66
C LYS A 27 18.82 31.36 9.01
N GLU A 28 19.52 31.91 10.00
CA GLU A 28 20.81 31.38 10.47
C GLU A 28 20.69 30.06 11.25
N VAL A 29 19.58 29.87 12.00
CA VAL A 29 19.32 28.64 12.76
C VAL A 29 18.70 27.54 11.87
N LEU A 30 17.93 27.90 10.84
CA LEU A 30 17.35 26.96 9.87
C LEU A 30 18.32 26.56 8.74
N GLY A 31 19.41 27.31 8.53
CA GLY A 31 20.36 27.11 7.44
C GLY A 31 21.55 26.19 7.76
N LYS A 32 21.80 25.84 9.03
CA LYS A 32 22.91 24.96 9.43
C LYS A 32 22.36 23.60 9.84
N GLU A 33 22.55 22.58 8.99
CA GLU A 33 22.30 21.19 9.37
C GLU A 33 23.06 20.87 10.66
N SER A 34 22.38 20.29 11.65
CA SER A 34 23.02 19.97 12.92
C SER A 34 24.18 18.98 12.70
N LYS A 35 25.25 19.09 13.50
CA LYS A 35 26.39 18.16 13.45
C LYS A 35 25.97 16.69 13.57
N PHE A 36 24.84 16.43 14.25
CA PHE A 36 24.25 15.10 14.37
C PHE A 36 23.69 14.59 13.03
N VAL A 37 22.94 15.41 12.30
CA VAL A 37 22.43 15.06 10.95
C VAL A 37 23.57 14.83 9.97
N GLN A 38 24.63 15.65 10.02
CA GLN A 38 25.81 15.45 9.17
C GLN A 38 26.52 14.13 9.46
N LYS A 39 26.65 13.74 10.74
CA LYS A 39 27.25 12.46 11.15
C LYS A 39 26.40 11.25 10.72
N LEU A 40 25.07 11.37 10.79
CA LEU A 40 24.17 10.32 10.29
C LEU A 40 24.31 10.13 8.78
N LYS A 41 24.30 11.22 8.01
CA LYS A 41 24.50 11.16 6.55
C LYS A 41 25.85 10.56 6.17
N SER A 42 26.94 10.96 6.83
CA SER A 42 28.26 10.41 6.52
C SER A 42 28.38 8.94 6.91
N GLY A 43 27.74 8.51 8.00
CA GLY A 43 27.63 7.10 8.38
C GLY A 43 26.84 6.27 7.35
N PHE A 44 25.73 6.81 6.86
CA PHE A 44 24.91 6.15 5.84
C PHE A 44 25.63 6.06 4.48
N GLN A 45 26.28 7.13 4.03
CA GLN A 45 27.07 7.08 2.79
C GLN A 45 28.18 6.03 2.88
N LYS A 46 28.89 5.99 4.01
CA LYS A 46 29.91 4.97 4.25
C LYS A 46 29.32 3.56 4.18
N PHE A 47 28.13 3.34 4.75
CA PHE A 47 27.43 2.07 4.64
C PHE A 47 27.11 1.69 3.18
N LEU A 48 26.60 2.62 2.37
CA LEU A 48 26.33 2.39 0.94
C LEU A 48 27.61 2.05 0.16
N ASP A 49 28.72 2.69 0.49
CA ASP A 49 30.01 2.45 -0.16
C ASP A 49 30.60 1.09 0.24
N GLU A 50 30.52 0.72 1.52
CA GLU A 50 31.00 -0.57 2.04
C GLU A 50 30.19 -1.76 1.52
N THR A 51 28.88 -1.59 1.34
CA THR A 51 28.00 -2.61 0.76
C THR A 51 28.04 -2.64 -0.78
N GLY A 52 28.61 -1.62 -1.41
CA GLY A 52 28.67 -1.49 -2.86
C GLY A 52 27.36 -1.01 -3.51
N LEU A 53 26.35 -0.65 -2.73
CA LEU A 53 25.05 -0.15 -3.22
C LEU A 53 25.19 1.14 -4.03
N SER A 54 26.08 2.05 -3.62
CA SER A 54 26.41 3.27 -4.36
C SER A 54 26.89 2.96 -5.80
N ARG A 55 27.72 1.92 -5.96
CA ARG A 55 28.20 1.47 -7.28
C ARG A 55 27.09 0.88 -8.13
N ILE A 56 26.14 0.18 -7.51
CA ILE A 56 24.99 -0.40 -8.19
C ILE A 56 24.06 0.71 -8.69
N ALA A 57 23.73 1.69 -7.86
CA ALA A 57 22.95 2.86 -8.25
C ALA A 57 23.58 3.57 -9.47
N ASP A 58 24.90 3.73 -9.49
CA ASP A 58 25.62 4.29 -10.63
C ASP A 58 25.55 3.45 -11.90
N LYS A 59 25.42 2.11 -11.81
CA LYS A 59 25.17 1.27 -12.99
C LYS A 59 23.80 1.58 -13.60
N PHE A 60 22.76 1.75 -12.78
CA PHE A 60 21.41 2.06 -13.25
C PHE A 60 21.32 3.45 -13.90
N LYS A 61 22.04 4.45 -13.36
CA LYS A 61 22.15 5.77 -14.00
C LYS A 61 22.69 5.70 -15.43
N LYS A 62 23.64 4.79 -15.72
CA LYS A 62 24.23 4.61 -17.05
C LYS A 62 23.27 4.01 -18.08
N VAL A 63 22.23 3.31 -17.62
CA VAL A 63 21.21 2.70 -18.51
C VAL A 63 19.89 3.45 -18.49
N LYS A 64 19.83 4.64 -17.88
CA LYS A 64 18.64 5.48 -17.79
C LYS A 64 17.97 5.71 -19.14
N ASP A 65 18.73 6.08 -20.17
CA ASP A 65 18.18 6.32 -21.52
C ASP A 65 17.55 5.06 -22.14
N LYS A 66 18.12 3.88 -21.84
CA LYS A 66 17.56 2.60 -22.27
C LYS A 66 16.23 2.32 -21.56
N ILE A 67 16.14 2.60 -20.27
CA ILE A 67 14.89 2.48 -19.51
C ILE A 67 13.83 3.43 -20.06
N VAL A 68 14.18 4.70 -20.32
CA VAL A 68 13.25 5.67 -20.92
C VAL A 68 12.72 5.16 -22.27
N LYS A 69 13.59 4.54 -23.08
CA LYS A 69 13.19 3.91 -24.35
C LYS A 69 12.20 2.75 -24.13
N THR A 70 12.39 1.90 -23.13
CA THR A 70 11.47 0.77 -22.85
C THR A 70 10.12 1.21 -22.29
N LEU A 71 10.03 2.39 -21.69
CA LEU A 71 8.79 2.96 -21.15
C LEU A 71 7.96 3.75 -22.18
N LYS A 72 8.49 3.95 -23.39
CA LYS A 72 7.78 4.68 -24.43
C LYS A 72 6.53 3.92 -24.87
N LEU A 73 5.36 4.54 -24.69
CA LEU A 73 4.08 3.97 -25.09
C LEU A 73 3.93 3.93 -26.62
N SER A 74 3.30 2.87 -27.14
CA SER A 74 2.85 2.82 -28.53
C SER A 74 1.72 3.85 -28.78
N PRO A 75 1.48 4.27 -30.02
CA PRO A 75 0.37 5.18 -30.35
C PRO A 75 -0.99 4.66 -29.86
N GLU A 76 -1.23 3.35 -29.95
CA GLU A 76 -2.46 2.70 -29.51
C GLU A 76 -2.60 2.76 -27.98
N LEU A 77 -1.53 2.46 -27.24
CA LEU A 77 -1.51 2.54 -25.78
C LEU A 77 -1.68 3.99 -25.30
N LEU A 78 -1.05 4.96 -25.97
CA LEU A 78 -1.22 6.38 -25.65
C LEU A 78 -2.66 6.84 -25.88
N LYS A 79 -3.30 6.42 -26.98
CA LYS A 79 -4.72 6.69 -27.23
C LYS A 79 -5.60 6.06 -26.16
N SER A 80 -5.35 4.79 -25.83
CA SER A 80 -6.08 4.06 -24.78
C SER A 80 -5.96 4.75 -23.42
N LEU A 81 -4.76 5.19 -23.05
CA LEU A 81 -4.49 5.95 -21.83
C LEU A 81 -5.27 7.28 -21.81
N LYS A 82 -5.21 8.05 -22.91
CA LYS A 82 -5.94 9.33 -23.01
C LYS A 82 -7.45 9.16 -22.83
N GLU A 83 -8.04 8.11 -23.38
CA GLU A 83 -9.46 7.82 -23.15
C GLU A 83 -9.76 7.46 -21.69
N ARG A 84 -8.93 6.63 -21.04
CA ARG A 84 -9.10 6.34 -19.60
C ARG A 84 -8.98 7.59 -18.75
N LEU A 85 -8.00 8.46 -19.03
CA LEU A 85 -7.79 9.72 -18.29
C LEU A 85 -8.98 10.68 -18.35
N LYS A 86 -9.82 10.64 -19.40
CA LYS A 86 -11.05 11.46 -19.47
C LYS A 86 -12.11 11.02 -18.46
N ASN A 87 -12.17 9.72 -18.17
CA ASN A 87 -13.14 9.12 -17.26
C ASN A 87 -12.57 8.89 -15.85
N LEU A 88 -11.25 9.07 -15.69
CA LEU A 88 -10.55 8.87 -14.44
C LEU A 88 -10.93 9.96 -13.44
N ARG A 89 -11.39 9.55 -12.26
CA ARG A 89 -11.67 10.49 -11.17
C ARG A 89 -10.37 10.84 -10.45
N LEU A 90 -10.14 12.13 -10.25
CA LEU A 90 -9.03 12.59 -9.42
C LEU A 90 -9.45 12.56 -7.95
N PHE A 91 -8.75 11.77 -7.16
CA PHE A 91 -8.92 11.73 -5.71
C PHE A 91 -7.99 12.76 -5.08
N LYS A 92 -8.53 13.63 -4.22
CA LYS A 92 -7.70 14.50 -3.42
C LYS A 92 -6.89 13.66 -2.44
N ARG A 93 -5.57 13.77 -2.52
CA ARG A 93 -4.67 13.03 -1.67
C ARG A 93 -4.38 13.78 -0.37
N ASN A 94 -4.43 13.06 0.74
CA ASN A 94 -4.01 13.54 2.05
C ASN A 94 -2.53 13.25 2.28
N ARG A 95 -1.94 13.98 3.22
CA ARG A 95 -0.63 13.69 3.79
C ARG A 95 -0.81 13.50 5.29
N VAL A 96 -0.94 12.26 5.74
CA VAL A 96 -1.27 11.97 7.13
C VAL A 96 -0.01 12.11 7.98
N GLN A 97 1.07 11.46 7.54
CA GLN A 97 2.38 11.50 8.18
C GLN A 97 3.27 12.60 7.60
N GLU A 98 4.04 13.26 8.47
CA GLU A 98 4.95 14.33 8.04
C GLU A 98 6.10 13.81 7.16
N VAL A 99 6.59 12.61 7.44
CA VAL A 99 7.73 12.00 6.75
C VAL A 99 7.35 11.23 5.48
N GLY A 100 6.06 10.98 5.24
CA GLY A 100 5.55 10.24 4.08
C GLY A 100 4.56 9.14 4.48
N ASP A 101 3.60 8.84 3.61
CA ASP A 101 2.57 7.81 3.86
C ASP A 101 2.86 6.49 3.11
N SER A 102 3.89 6.47 2.27
CA SER A 102 4.36 5.29 1.53
C SER A 102 5.87 5.15 1.64
N VAL A 103 6.41 3.95 1.43
CA VAL A 103 7.87 3.71 1.43
C VAL A 103 8.58 4.63 0.45
N THR A 104 8.04 4.79 -0.77
CA THR A 104 8.59 5.71 -1.78
C THR A 104 8.69 7.15 -1.30
N GLU A 105 7.75 7.63 -0.47
CA GLU A 105 7.80 8.98 0.08
C GLU A 105 8.73 9.11 1.27
N ILE A 106 8.77 8.10 2.13
CA ILE A 106 9.67 8.06 3.28
C ILE A 106 11.11 8.08 2.78
N ASN A 107 11.43 7.28 1.76
CA ASN A 107 12.77 7.24 1.18
C ASN A 107 13.09 8.55 0.44
N ALA A 108 12.12 9.13 -0.28
CA ALA A 108 12.27 10.47 -0.88
C ALA A 108 12.52 11.58 0.14
N PHE A 109 11.78 11.57 1.26
CA PHE A 109 11.94 12.54 2.34
C PHE A 109 13.34 12.45 2.94
N ASN A 110 13.85 11.23 3.08
CA ASN A 110 15.19 10.95 3.60
C ASN A 110 16.31 11.10 2.55
N LYS A 111 15.98 11.36 1.27
CA LYS A 111 16.92 11.52 0.15
C LYS A 111 17.73 10.26 -0.17
N VAL A 112 17.11 9.10 -0.04
CA VAL A 112 17.75 7.79 -0.30
C VAL A 112 17.05 6.98 -1.39
N GLU A 113 16.04 7.56 -2.04
CA GLU A 113 15.24 6.91 -3.09
C GLU A 113 16.08 6.43 -4.29
N ASN A 114 17.21 7.08 -4.55
CA ASN A 114 18.06 6.82 -5.71
C ASN A 114 19.29 5.98 -5.33
N ASP A 115 19.46 5.66 -4.05
CA ASP A 115 20.50 4.76 -3.56
C ASP A 115 20.07 3.28 -3.68
N PHE A 116 18.76 3.05 -3.78
CA PHE A 116 18.13 1.74 -3.92
C PHE A 116 17.44 1.60 -5.29
N TYR A 117 17.43 0.37 -5.80
CA TYR A 117 16.63 0.03 -6.98
C TYR A 117 15.16 0.05 -6.61
N GLN A 118 14.33 0.66 -7.45
CA GLN A 118 12.89 0.83 -7.17
C GLN A 118 12.69 1.37 -5.74
N ALA A 119 13.43 2.42 -5.40
CA ALA A 119 13.39 3.18 -4.16
C ALA A 119 13.69 2.45 -2.83
N ASP A 120 13.54 1.12 -2.71
CA ASP A 120 13.67 0.35 -1.46
C ASP A 120 14.31 -1.04 -1.62
N ILE A 121 14.76 -1.41 -2.83
CA ILE A 121 15.45 -2.68 -3.05
C ILE A 121 16.97 -2.49 -3.03
N ALA A 122 17.62 -3.09 -2.03
CA ALA A 122 19.06 -3.28 -2.01
C ALA A 122 19.44 -4.50 -2.88
N LEU A 123 19.90 -4.25 -4.12
CA LEU A 123 20.33 -5.33 -5.01
C LEU A 123 21.73 -5.84 -4.66
N THR A 124 21.96 -7.13 -4.87
CA THR A 124 23.32 -7.66 -5.03
C THR A 124 23.89 -7.25 -6.39
N SER A 125 25.23 -7.29 -6.53
CA SER A 125 25.87 -6.98 -7.82
C SER A 125 25.38 -7.90 -8.95
N THR A 126 25.15 -9.19 -8.65
CA THR A 126 24.65 -10.17 -9.62
C THR A 126 23.23 -9.86 -10.07
N GLN A 127 22.32 -9.57 -9.13
CA GLN A 127 20.94 -9.19 -9.45
C GLN A 127 20.90 -7.91 -10.31
N ALA A 128 21.74 -6.92 -9.98
CA ALA A 128 21.84 -5.70 -10.78
C ALA A 128 22.30 -5.99 -12.22
N ASP A 129 23.28 -6.87 -12.42
CA ASP A 129 23.77 -7.23 -13.75
C ASP A 129 22.73 -8.01 -14.57
N GLU A 130 21.94 -8.89 -13.93
CA GLU A 130 20.82 -9.62 -14.56
C GLU A 130 19.71 -8.65 -15.01
N ILE A 131 19.30 -7.71 -14.16
CA ILE A 131 18.30 -6.69 -14.48
C ILE A 131 18.77 -5.77 -15.60
N ILE A 132 20.02 -5.29 -15.53
CA ILE A 132 20.61 -4.44 -16.58
C ILE A 132 20.62 -5.18 -17.91
N THR A 133 21.06 -6.44 -17.93
CA THR A 133 21.05 -7.27 -19.13
C THR A 133 19.62 -7.37 -19.71
N GLY A 134 18.62 -7.54 -18.85
CA GLY A 134 17.22 -7.53 -19.23
C GLY A 134 16.76 -6.20 -19.87
N ILE A 135 17.14 -5.07 -19.28
CA ILE A 135 16.86 -3.73 -19.83
C ILE A 135 17.48 -3.57 -21.22
N GLU A 136 18.74 -3.98 -21.41
CA GLU A 136 19.43 -3.86 -22.69
C GLU A 136 18.79 -4.73 -23.79
N GLN A 137 18.33 -5.92 -23.43
CA GLN A 137 17.57 -6.79 -24.33
C GLN A 137 16.22 -6.19 -24.71
N GLN A 138 15.47 -5.64 -23.74
CA GLN A 138 14.19 -4.98 -24.00
C GLN A 138 14.35 -3.72 -24.85
N ALA A 139 15.45 -2.99 -24.68
CA ALA A 139 15.79 -1.83 -25.50
C ALA A 139 16.21 -2.20 -26.94
N GLY A 140 16.49 -3.48 -27.21
CA GLY A 140 16.92 -3.97 -28.53
C GLY A 140 18.41 -3.75 -28.82
N ASP A 141 19.23 -3.51 -27.79
CA ASP A 141 20.66 -3.20 -27.94
C ASP A 141 21.55 -4.46 -27.98
N VAL A 142 21.03 -5.60 -27.52
CA VAL A 142 21.74 -6.89 -27.51
C VAL A 142 20.93 -7.92 -28.29
N SER A 143 21.55 -8.53 -29.32
CA SER A 143 20.94 -9.65 -30.04
C SER A 143 20.93 -10.90 -29.16
N ARG A 144 19.74 -11.48 -28.92
CA ARG A 144 19.51 -12.73 -28.18
C ARG A 144 20.58 -13.81 -28.45
N PRO A 145 21.41 -14.21 -27.47
CA PRO A 145 22.08 -15.50 -27.50
C PRO A 145 21.22 -16.53 -26.75
N LYS A 146 20.78 -17.53 -27.52
CA LYS A 146 20.31 -18.89 -27.16
C LYS A 146 19.10 -19.06 -26.24
N ARG A 147 18.09 -19.70 -26.85
CA ARG A 147 17.03 -20.52 -26.24
C ARG A 147 17.63 -21.40 -25.14
N GLN A 148 17.31 -21.11 -23.88
CA GLN A 148 17.14 -22.11 -22.82
C GLN A 148 16.07 -21.61 -21.84
N ALA A 149 15.43 -22.57 -21.18
CA ALA A 149 14.28 -22.37 -20.30
C ALA A 149 14.56 -21.37 -19.16
N PHE A 150 13.46 -20.84 -18.61
CA PHE A 150 13.38 -20.04 -17.37
C PHE A 150 14.50 -20.41 -16.38
N LYS A 151 15.29 -19.41 -16.00
CA LYS A 151 16.36 -19.56 -15.01
C LYS A 151 16.39 -18.26 -14.20
N ASP A 152 15.65 -18.22 -13.10
CA ASP A 152 16.27 -17.61 -11.92
C ASP A 152 17.53 -18.45 -11.69
N SER A 153 18.68 -17.91 -12.11
CA SER A 153 19.93 -18.66 -12.16
C SER A 153 20.41 -19.05 -10.76
N HIS A 154 19.84 -18.42 -9.73
CA HIS A 154 20.14 -18.63 -8.32
C HIS A 154 19.06 -19.41 -7.60
N TYR A 155 17.83 -19.51 -8.12
CA TYR A 155 16.81 -20.39 -7.56
C TYR A 155 17.23 -21.87 -7.60
N PRO A 156 16.97 -22.65 -6.54
CA PRO A 156 16.32 -22.25 -5.30
C PRO A 156 17.30 -21.83 -4.18
N ARG A 157 18.57 -21.56 -4.48
CA ARG A 157 19.60 -21.21 -3.48
C ARG A 157 19.30 -19.90 -2.73
N THR A 158 18.49 -19.02 -3.28
CA THR A 158 18.05 -17.76 -2.66
C THR A 158 16.89 -17.92 -1.68
N LEU A 159 16.35 -19.13 -1.51
CA LEU A 159 15.30 -19.41 -0.53
C LEU A 159 15.85 -19.53 0.90
N TRP A 160 14.98 -19.18 1.86
CA TRP A 160 15.14 -19.44 3.28
C TRP A 160 14.60 -20.84 3.67
N PHE A 161 15.24 -21.91 3.20
CA PHE A 161 14.75 -23.28 3.36
C PHE A 161 14.55 -23.76 4.81
N GLU A 162 15.42 -23.31 5.72
CA GLU A 162 15.35 -23.68 7.15
C GLU A 162 14.47 -22.70 7.96
N GLY A 163 13.80 -21.78 7.28
CA GLY A 163 13.16 -20.62 7.90
C GLY A 163 14.08 -19.40 7.92
N VAL A 164 13.51 -18.26 8.30
CA VAL A 164 14.17 -16.97 8.35
C VAL A 164 14.65 -16.70 9.77
N ASN A 165 15.96 -16.67 9.97
CA ASN A 165 16.52 -16.19 11.23
C ASN A 165 16.64 -14.66 11.17
N TYR A 166 16.36 -13.99 12.29
CA TYR A 166 16.53 -12.54 12.41
C TYR A 166 17.05 -12.15 13.80
N PHE A 167 17.52 -10.92 13.93
CA PHE A 167 17.75 -10.30 15.24
C PHE A 167 17.65 -8.78 15.12
N PHE A 168 17.46 -8.11 16.25
CA PHE A 168 17.35 -6.66 16.30
C PHE A 168 18.67 -6.01 16.68
N ASP A 169 19.07 -5.00 15.90
CA ASP A 169 20.10 -4.06 16.33
C ASP A 169 19.72 -3.39 17.66
N PRO A 170 20.67 -3.12 18.57
CA PRO A 170 20.38 -2.45 19.84
C PRO A 170 19.64 -1.11 19.69
N ALA A 171 19.80 -0.40 18.57
CA ALA A 171 19.11 0.86 18.29
C ALA A 171 17.63 0.68 17.91
N ALA A 172 17.19 -0.54 17.54
CA ALA A 172 15.81 -0.79 17.14
C ALA A 172 14.83 -0.49 18.29
N SER A 173 13.95 0.49 18.08
CA SER A 173 12.96 0.93 19.06
C SER A 173 11.97 -0.19 19.39
N LYS A 174 11.26 -0.05 20.53
CA LYS A 174 10.16 -0.97 20.88
C LYS A 174 9.11 -1.07 19.77
N LYS A 175 8.84 0.05 19.11
CA LYS A 175 7.89 0.13 18.00
C LYS A 175 8.36 -0.68 16.79
N VAL A 176 9.60 -0.48 16.35
CA VAL A 176 10.21 -1.24 15.24
C VAL A 176 10.19 -2.75 15.53
N ARG A 177 10.56 -3.14 16.76
CA ARG A 177 10.48 -4.54 17.20
C ARG A 177 9.06 -5.10 17.13
N SER A 178 8.08 -4.36 17.64
CA SER A 178 6.65 -4.75 17.63
C SER A 178 6.14 -4.98 16.21
N VAL A 179 6.30 -3.97 15.33
CA VAL A 179 5.75 -4.04 13.97
C VAL A 179 6.44 -5.10 13.13
N PHE A 180 7.76 -5.30 13.31
CA PHE A 180 8.48 -6.36 12.63
C PHE A 180 7.99 -7.75 13.05
N VAL A 181 7.84 -8.00 14.36
CA VAL A 181 7.31 -9.29 14.86
C VAL A 181 5.88 -9.53 14.38
N LYS A 182 5.04 -8.49 14.34
CA LYS A 182 3.69 -8.63 13.77
C LYS A 182 3.73 -8.97 12.28
N ALA A 183 4.62 -8.34 11.52
CA ALA A 183 4.81 -8.62 10.11
C ALA A 183 5.32 -10.06 9.86
N THR A 184 6.24 -10.59 10.67
CA THR A 184 6.64 -12.00 10.56
C THR A 184 5.46 -12.94 10.80
N LYS A 185 4.57 -12.62 11.75
CA LYS A 185 3.36 -13.41 12.00
C LYS A 185 2.35 -13.36 10.85
N LEU A 186 2.24 -12.26 10.10
CA LEU A 186 1.39 -12.20 8.91
C LEU A 186 1.85 -13.20 7.83
N TRP A 187 3.16 -13.29 7.58
CA TRP A 187 3.71 -14.27 6.65
C TRP A 187 3.70 -15.69 7.20
N GLU A 188 4.08 -15.89 8.47
CA GLU A 188 4.18 -17.22 9.10
C GLU A 188 2.82 -17.92 9.17
N LYS A 189 1.75 -17.16 9.44
CA LYS A 189 0.39 -17.68 9.63
C LYS A 189 -0.09 -18.49 8.43
N ASP A 190 -0.01 -17.90 7.23
CA ASP A 190 -0.61 -18.45 6.01
C ASP A 190 0.45 -19.00 5.03
N THR A 191 1.64 -19.36 5.54
CA THR A 191 2.71 -20.02 4.78
C THR A 191 3.37 -21.13 5.59
N CYS A 192 4.28 -21.87 4.97
CA CYS A 192 5.08 -22.88 5.65
C CYS A 192 6.42 -22.37 6.22
N ILE A 193 6.68 -21.06 6.09
CA ILE A 193 7.94 -20.40 6.46
C ILE A 193 7.90 -20.05 7.95
N ASN A 194 8.95 -20.40 8.68
CA ASN A 194 9.09 -20.06 10.10
C ASN A 194 10.04 -18.87 10.26
N PHE A 195 9.77 -18.01 11.24
CA PHE A 195 10.66 -16.90 11.62
C PHE A 195 11.17 -17.14 13.04
N LYS A 196 12.48 -16.97 13.25
CA LYS A 196 13.13 -17.21 14.53
C LYS A 196 14.10 -16.07 14.87
N GLU A 197 14.00 -15.53 16.08
CA GLU A 197 15.01 -14.61 16.59
C GLU A 197 16.26 -15.41 17.00
N ASP A 198 17.36 -15.26 16.25
CA ASP A 198 18.61 -15.98 16.47
C ASP A 198 19.80 -15.18 15.90
N SER A 199 20.49 -14.45 16.79
CA SER A 199 21.67 -13.68 16.43
C SER A 199 22.92 -14.54 16.15
N SER A 200 22.89 -15.83 16.52
CA SER A 200 24.01 -16.76 16.32
C SER A 200 23.96 -17.48 14.98
N ALA A 201 22.80 -17.50 14.33
CA ALA A 201 22.60 -18.11 13.02
C ALA A 201 23.57 -17.54 11.96
N LYS A 202 24.03 -18.41 11.05
CA LYS A 202 24.93 -18.02 9.97
C LYS A 202 24.24 -17.06 8.99
N ASP A 203 23.10 -17.51 8.45
CA ASP A 203 22.27 -16.71 7.57
C ASP A 203 21.14 -16.09 8.39
N LYS A 204 21.08 -14.76 8.43
CA LYS A 204 20.12 -14.03 9.28
C LYS A 204 19.88 -12.61 8.80
N ILE A 205 18.71 -12.07 9.13
CA ILE A 205 18.36 -10.67 8.91
C ILE A 205 18.69 -9.85 10.16
N MET A 206 19.51 -8.81 10.03
CA MET A 206 19.66 -7.78 11.05
C MET A 206 18.64 -6.67 10.79
N VAL A 207 17.67 -6.53 11.69
CA VAL A 207 16.65 -5.47 11.64
C VAL A 207 17.18 -4.26 12.41
N PHE A 208 17.30 -3.13 11.71
CA PHE A 208 17.94 -1.94 12.28
C PHE A 208 17.28 -0.64 11.77
N PRO A 209 17.23 0.43 12.58
CA PRO A 209 16.53 1.66 12.22
C PRO A 209 17.46 2.62 11.46
N ASN A 210 17.88 2.23 10.25
CA ASN A 210 18.71 3.09 9.40
C ASN A 210 17.88 4.11 8.63
N THR A 211 18.52 4.91 7.78
CA THR A 211 17.83 5.84 6.89
C THR A 211 16.99 5.08 5.85
N GLY A 212 15.69 5.39 5.80
CA GLY A 212 14.71 4.79 4.88
C GLY A 212 14.19 3.40 5.28
N CYS A 213 13.24 2.90 4.49
CA CYS A 213 12.73 1.53 4.53
C CYS A 213 13.29 0.80 3.31
N TRP A 214 13.98 -0.31 3.50
CA TRP A 214 14.54 -1.09 2.40
C TRP A 214 15.02 -2.45 2.86
N SER A 215 15.14 -3.37 1.90
CA SER A 215 15.52 -4.75 2.13
C SER A 215 16.21 -5.36 0.89
N TYR A 216 16.91 -6.46 1.09
CA TYR A 216 17.44 -7.28 -0.01
C TYR A 216 16.36 -8.20 -0.56
N VAL A 217 16.47 -8.59 -1.84
CA VAL A 217 15.57 -9.59 -2.43
C VAL A 217 16.11 -11.00 -2.23
N GLY A 218 15.39 -11.81 -1.43
CA GLY A 218 15.76 -13.18 -1.08
C GLY A 218 16.90 -13.30 -0.07
N ARG A 219 17.35 -14.55 0.17
CA ARG A 219 18.51 -14.87 1.02
C ARG A 219 19.81 -14.65 0.24
N ILE A 220 20.62 -13.67 0.66
CA ILE A 220 21.92 -13.38 0.02
C ILE A 220 23.09 -14.18 0.65
N GLY A 221 22.84 -14.84 1.78
CA GLY A 221 23.85 -15.57 2.56
C GLY A 221 24.56 -14.68 3.59
N GLY A 222 24.93 -15.26 4.73
CA GLY A 222 25.46 -14.53 5.87
C GLY A 222 24.43 -13.60 6.52
N GLN A 223 24.91 -12.60 7.24
CA GLN A 223 24.06 -11.55 7.77
C GLN A 223 23.68 -10.57 6.66
N GLN A 224 22.38 -10.32 6.49
CA GLN A 224 21.84 -9.30 5.59
C GLN A 224 21.01 -8.28 6.37
N ASN A 225 20.96 -7.05 5.86
CA ASN A 225 20.34 -5.93 6.56
C ASN A 225 18.92 -5.68 6.05
N LEU A 226 18.02 -5.29 6.96
CA LEU A 226 16.67 -4.81 6.65
C LEU A 226 16.41 -3.54 7.46
N SER A 227 16.21 -2.42 6.77
CA SER A 227 16.04 -1.12 7.42
C SER A 227 14.57 -0.81 7.70
N LEU A 228 14.27 -0.48 8.95
CA LEU A 228 13.00 0.13 9.36
C LEU A 228 13.30 1.45 10.07
N GLY A 229 13.59 2.47 9.28
CA GLY A 229 13.89 3.82 9.73
C GLY A 229 12.68 4.62 10.22
N ASN A 230 12.92 5.90 10.49
CA ASN A 230 11.88 6.86 10.86
C ASN A 230 10.83 7.02 9.75
N GLY A 231 9.58 6.69 10.06
CA GLY A 231 8.45 6.62 9.13
C GLY A 231 8.08 5.20 8.71
N CYS A 232 8.96 4.22 8.92
CA CYS A 232 8.76 2.83 8.51
C CYS A 232 8.04 1.98 9.56
N GLU A 233 7.66 2.57 10.71
CA GLU A 233 7.17 1.85 11.88
C GLU A 233 5.70 1.43 11.78
N SER A 234 5.33 0.82 10.65
CA SER A 234 4.01 0.26 10.37
C SER A 234 4.12 -1.24 10.08
N VAL A 235 3.10 -2.01 10.45
CA VAL A 235 3.09 -3.47 10.19
C VAL A 235 3.10 -3.76 8.69
N GLY A 236 2.37 -2.97 7.89
CA GLY A 236 2.35 -3.11 6.43
C GLY A 236 3.73 -2.84 5.80
N THR A 237 4.43 -1.79 6.23
CA THR A 237 5.79 -1.50 5.77
C THR A 237 6.75 -2.63 6.14
N ALA A 238 6.73 -3.09 7.39
CA ALA A 238 7.58 -4.21 7.79
C ALA A 238 7.26 -5.51 7.03
N ALA A 239 5.98 -5.75 6.71
CA ALA A 239 5.56 -6.91 5.91
C ALA A 239 6.01 -6.79 4.45
N HIS A 240 6.02 -5.58 3.88
CA HIS A 240 6.56 -5.28 2.55
C HIS A 240 8.06 -5.58 2.48
N GLU A 241 8.85 -5.03 3.42
CA GLU A 241 10.31 -5.27 3.46
C GLU A 241 10.67 -6.73 3.70
N LEU A 242 9.85 -7.45 4.49
CA LEU A 242 9.94 -8.90 4.61
C LEU A 242 9.56 -9.62 3.31
N GLY A 243 8.58 -9.12 2.56
CA GLY A 243 8.24 -9.62 1.22
C GLY A 243 9.45 -9.60 0.29
N HIS A 244 10.22 -8.51 0.26
CA HIS A 244 11.51 -8.47 -0.42
C HIS A 244 12.47 -9.54 0.10
N ALA A 245 12.69 -9.61 1.41
CA ALA A 245 13.61 -10.58 2.01
C ALA A 245 13.21 -12.05 1.70
N LEU A 246 11.92 -12.30 1.47
CA LEU A 246 11.39 -13.60 1.08
C LEU A 246 11.52 -13.90 -0.41
N GLY A 247 11.79 -12.90 -1.26
CA GLY A 247 12.08 -13.08 -2.69
C GLY A 247 11.22 -12.27 -3.65
N PHE A 248 10.34 -11.39 -3.17
CA PHE A 248 9.50 -10.58 -4.05
C PHE A 248 10.23 -9.33 -4.56
N PHE A 249 10.15 -9.12 -5.87
CA PHE A 249 10.20 -7.78 -6.46
C PHE A 249 8.82 -7.14 -6.40
N HIS A 250 8.74 -5.88 -6.81
CA HIS A 250 7.46 -5.20 -6.85
C HIS A 250 6.49 -5.72 -7.92
N THR A 251 5.19 -5.66 -7.62
CA THR A 251 4.16 -6.09 -8.57
C THR A 251 4.10 -5.20 -9.81
N MET A 252 4.32 -3.88 -9.67
CA MET A 252 4.36 -2.97 -10.83
C MET A 252 5.64 -3.10 -11.68
N SER A 253 6.59 -3.96 -11.32
CA SER A 253 7.73 -4.28 -12.17
C SER A 253 7.57 -5.60 -12.92
N ARG A 254 6.50 -6.37 -12.68
CA ARG A 254 6.24 -7.63 -13.40
C ARG A 254 6.38 -7.48 -14.91
N TYR A 255 6.93 -8.52 -15.56
CA TYR A 255 7.14 -8.53 -17.01
C TYR A 255 5.83 -8.36 -17.82
N ASP A 256 4.68 -8.72 -17.24
CA ASP A 256 3.35 -8.66 -17.84
C ASP A 256 2.48 -7.48 -17.38
N ARG A 257 3.01 -6.56 -16.55
CA ARG A 257 2.23 -5.46 -15.96
C ARG A 257 1.47 -4.60 -16.98
N ASP A 258 2.00 -4.45 -18.20
CA ASP A 258 1.46 -3.53 -19.21
C ASP A 258 0.12 -4.06 -19.78
N LYS A 259 -0.31 -5.27 -19.39
CA LYS A 259 -1.66 -5.79 -19.60
C LYS A 259 -2.68 -5.28 -18.57
N PHE A 260 -2.22 -4.72 -17.46
CA PHE A 260 -3.02 -4.40 -16.28
C PHE A 260 -2.96 -2.92 -15.89
N ILE A 261 -1.81 -2.27 -16.08
CA ILE A 261 -1.61 -0.85 -15.86
C ILE A 261 -0.93 -0.19 -17.06
N THR A 262 -1.02 1.13 -17.15
CA THR A 262 -0.20 1.95 -18.03
C THR A 262 0.60 2.94 -17.21
N VAL A 263 1.92 2.92 -17.38
CA VAL A 263 2.83 3.91 -16.78
C VAL A 263 2.78 5.18 -17.63
N ASN A 264 2.30 6.27 -17.04
CA ASN A 264 2.28 7.58 -17.67
C ASN A 264 3.53 8.39 -17.31
N THR A 265 4.57 8.27 -18.13
CA THR A 265 5.86 8.94 -17.91
C THR A 265 5.78 10.46 -17.86
N GLU A 266 4.74 11.07 -18.46
CA GLU A 266 4.53 12.53 -18.42
C GLU A 266 4.23 13.05 -17.01
N ASN A 267 3.74 12.18 -16.11
CA ASN A 267 3.44 12.54 -14.72
C ASN A 267 4.58 12.20 -13.76
N ILE A 268 5.62 11.48 -14.20
CA ILE A 268 6.72 11.02 -13.33
C ILE A 268 7.78 12.12 -13.19
N LYS A 269 8.38 12.25 -12.01
CA LYS A 269 9.56 13.11 -11.81
C LYS A 269 10.70 12.66 -12.76
N PRO A 270 11.38 13.57 -13.47
CA PRO A 270 12.42 13.20 -14.44
C PRO A 270 13.55 12.32 -13.88
N ASP A 271 13.87 12.46 -12.59
CA ASP A 271 14.92 11.70 -11.89
C ASP A 271 14.40 10.41 -11.23
N TRP A 272 13.19 9.98 -11.58
CA TRP A 272 12.55 8.79 -11.01
C TRP A 272 12.05 7.82 -12.10
N VAL A 273 12.24 8.13 -13.37
CA VAL A 273 11.70 7.33 -14.48
C VAL A 273 12.31 5.92 -14.48
N GLU A 274 13.57 5.80 -14.08
CA GLU A 274 14.28 4.54 -13.92
C GLU A 274 13.61 3.58 -12.91
N GLN A 275 12.87 4.11 -11.93
CA GLN A 275 12.20 3.32 -10.88
C GLN A 275 10.99 2.51 -11.42
N PHE A 276 10.65 2.67 -12.71
CA PHE A 276 9.52 2.01 -13.36
C PHE A 276 9.94 0.98 -14.42
N ASN A 277 11.21 0.60 -14.53
CA ASN A 277 11.59 -0.47 -15.45
C ASN A 277 10.89 -1.80 -15.10
N LYS A 278 10.74 -2.69 -16.09
CA LYS A 278 10.17 -4.03 -15.88
C LYS A 278 11.28 -5.03 -15.59
N GLU A 279 10.93 -5.99 -14.75
CA GLU A 279 11.57 -7.30 -14.71
C GLU A 279 11.34 -8.07 -16.01
N THR A 280 12.18 -9.07 -16.22
CA THR A 280 12.07 -10.01 -17.34
C THR A 280 11.40 -11.30 -16.90
N LYS A 281 11.11 -12.21 -17.83
CA LYS A 281 10.64 -13.55 -17.44
C LYS A 281 11.74 -14.37 -16.76
N GLU A 282 12.99 -13.96 -16.91
CA GLU A 282 14.15 -14.61 -16.33
C GLU A 282 14.39 -14.15 -14.88
N THR A 283 14.02 -12.90 -14.56
CA THR A 283 14.18 -12.31 -13.21
C THR A 283 12.89 -12.31 -12.37
N ASN A 284 11.74 -12.61 -12.98
CA ASN A 284 10.44 -12.62 -12.31
C ASN A 284 9.55 -13.79 -12.79
N GLU A 285 9.11 -14.63 -11.84
CA GLU A 285 8.12 -15.69 -12.04
C GLU A 285 6.82 -15.36 -11.31
N ASN A 286 5.71 -15.50 -12.02
CA ASN A 286 4.37 -15.22 -11.50
C ASN A 286 3.60 -16.51 -11.21
N TYR A 287 4.16 -17.69 -11.51
CA TYR A 287 3.56 -19.00 -11.25
C TYR A 287 2.17 -19.18 -11.89
N GLY A 288 1.96 -18.53 -13.04
CA GLY A 288 0.66 -18.50 -13.73
C GLY A 288 -0.42 -17.66 -13.03
N MET A 289 -0.09 -16.97 -11.93
CA MET A 289 -1.03 -16.12 -11.19
C MET A 289 -1.18 -14.76 -11.87
N THR A 290 -2.41 -14.26 -11.88
CA THR A 290 -2.73 -12.96 -12.48
C THR A 290 -2.20 -11.80 -11.62
N TYR A 291 -2.39 -10.57 -12.09
CA TYR A 291 -1.92 -9.35 -11.46
C TYR A 291 -2.92 -8.86 -10.41
N ASP A 292 -2.49 -8.76 -9.15
CA ASP A 292 -3.32 -8.20 -8.08
C ASP A 292 -2.97 -6.72 -7.88
N TYR A 293 -3.93 -5.84 -8.16
CA TYR A 293 -3.80 -4.40 -7.97
C TYR A 293 -3.60 -4.02 -6.49
N GLY A 294 -4.10 -4.83 -5.57
CA GLY A 294 -4.01 -4.64 -4.12
C GLY A 294 -2.89 -5.43 -3.46
N SER A 295 -1.88 -5.78 -4.23
CA SER A 295 -0.64 -6.39 -3.74
C SER A 295 0.09 -5.46 -2.76
N ILE A 296 0.60 -6.00 -1.65
CA ILE A 296 1.46 -5.25 -0.71
C ILE A 296 2.76 -4.79 -1.38
N MET A 297 3.22 -5.54 -2.38
CA MET A 297 4.39 -5.22 -3.20
C MET A 297 4.08 -4.26 -4.35
N HIS A 298 2.88 -3.68 -4.44
CA HIS A 298 2.52 -2.74 -5.51
C HIS A 298 2.70 -1.29 -5.05
N TYR A 299 3.38 -0.46 -5.83
CA TYR A 299 3.42 0.99 -5.62
C TYR A 299 2.04 1.66 -5.63
N GLY A 300 1.91 2.82 -4.98
CA GLY A 300 0.72 3.67 -5.10
C GLY A 300 0.56 4.24 -6.52
N GLY A 301 -0.68 4.46 -6.96
CA GLY A 301 -0.97 4.98 -8.31
C GLY A 301 -0.34 6.35 -8.63
N THR A 302 0.02 7.12 -7.60
CA THR A 302 0.68 8.43 -7.69
C THR A 302 2.14 8.42 -7.24
N SER A 303 2.74 7.24 -6.99
CA SER A 303 4.17 7.13 -6.64
C SER A 303 5.04 7.86 -7.67
N ALA A 304 6.04 8.59 -7.18
CA ALA A 304 6.94 9.42 -7.99
C ALA A 304 6.29 10.54 -8.83
N THR A 305 5.05 10.95 -8.52
CA THR A 305 4.37 12.01 -9.28
C THR A 305 5.08 13.36 -9.18
N ALA A 306 5.18 14.07 -10.29
CA ALA A 306 5.68 15.45 -10.38
C ALA A 306 4.55 16.49 -10.23
N ASN A 307 3.30 16.09 -10.42
CA ASN A 307 2.17 17.01 -10.62
C ASN A 307 0.89 16.57 -9.89
N GLN A 308 1.00 15.67 -8.91
CA GLN A 308 -0.10 15.09 -8.13
C GLN A 308 -1.13 14.31 -8.98
N LYS A 309 -0.81 14.00 -10.24
CA LYS A 309 -1.62 13.13 -11.09
C LYS A 309 -1.07 11.69 -11.08
N PRO A 310 -1.90 10.68 -11.38
CA PRO A 310 -1.47 9.28 -11.41
C PRO A 310 -0.33 9.03 -12.39
N THR A 311 0.73 8.38 -11.92
CA THR A 311 1.85 7.88 -12.72
C THR A 311 1.56 6.48 -13.25
N MET A 312 0.68 5.73 -12.58
CA MET A 312 0.18 4.44 -13.05
C MET A 312 -1.34 4.49 -13.14
N VAL A 313 -1.87 4.12 -14.31
CA VAL A 313 -3.32 4.10 -14.58
C VAL A 313 -3.75 2.67 -14.88
N PRO A 314 -4.53 2.01 -14.00
CA PRO A 314 -5.14 0.73 -14.29
C PRO A 314 -6.00 0.74 -15.56
N PHE A 315 -6.07 -0.40 -16.25
CA PHE A 315 -7.03 -0.56 -17.36
C PHE A 315 -8.48 -0.48 -16.85
N ASP A 316 -8.74 -1.09 -15.70
CA ASP A 316 -9.96 -0.86 -14.95
C ASP A 316 -9.72 0.24 -13.90
N ILE A 317 -10.20 1.43 -14.23
CA ILE A 317 -9.93 2.66 -13.48
C ILE A 317 -10.47 2.65 -12.04
N PHE A 318 -11.38 1.74 -11.70
CA PHE A 318 -11.91 1.60 -10.34
C PHE A 318 -10.84 1.08 -9.35
N TYR A 319 -9.74 0.50 -9.84
CA TYR A 319 -8.61 0.07 -9.02
C TYR A 319 -7.64 1.19 -8.62
N GLN A 320 -7.91 2.45 -8.98
CA GLN A 320 -6.97 3.55 -8.73
C GLN A 320 -6.55 3.69 -7.26
N GLN A 321 -7.49 3.62 -6.30
CA GLN A 321 -7.17 3.67 -4.87
C GLN A 321 -6.79 2.30 -4.28
N THR A 322 -6.90 1.20 -5.05
CA THR A 322 -6.45 -0.14 -4.63
C THR A 322 -4.92 -0.27 -4.71
N LEU A 323 -4.28 0.41 -5.66
CA LEU A 323 -2.81 0.44 -5.81
C LEU A 323 -2.12 1.01 -4.57
N GLY A 324 -1.11 0.34 -4.03
CA GLY A 324 -0.39 0.79 -2.81
C GLY A 324 -0.85 0.14 -1.52
N SER A 325 -1.55 -1.01 -1.61
CA SER A 325 -2.16 -1.72 -0.48
C SER A 325 -1.22 -1.95 0.71
N PRO A 326 -1.68 -1.80 1.97
CA PRO A 326 -0.92 -2.16 3.16
C PRO A 326 -1.03 -3.65 3.53
N PHE A 327 -1.78 -4.45 2.76
CA PHE A 327 -2.15 -5.83 3.09
C PHE A 327 -1.54 -6.82 2.11
N ILE A 328 -1.04 -7.93 2.63
CA ILE A 328 -0.62 -9.08 1.82
C ILE A 328 -1.88 -9.63 1.14
N SER A 329 -1.90 -9.60 -0.19
CA SER A 329 -3.01 -10.12 -0.99
C SER A 329 -3.01 -11.65 -0.99
N PHE A 330 -4.17 -12.24 -1.30
CA PHE A 330 -4.30 -13.68 -1.45
C PHE A 330 -3.41 -14.23 -2.58
N ILE A 331 -3.26 -13.48 -3.68
CA ILE A 331 -2.39 -13.85 -4.79
C ILE A 331 -0.92 -13.90 -4.34
N GLU A 332 -0.46 -12.93 -3.54
CA GLU A 332 0.91 -12.94 -3.00
C GLU A 332 1.14 -14.12 -2.05
N LEU A 333 0.18 -14.41 -1.17
CA LEU A 333 0.25 -15.59 -0.31
C LEU A 333 0.32 -16.88 -1.14
N SER A 334 -0.54 -17.03 -2.14
CA SER A 334 -0.53 -18.19 -3.03
C SER A 334 0.80 -18.31 -3.77
N MET A 335 1.33 -17.19 -4.27
CA MET A 335 2.60 -17.13 -5.00
C MET A 335 3.77 -17.53 -4.12
N LEU A 336 3.83 -17.03 -2.88
CA LEU A 336 4.87 -17.39 -1.93
C LEU A 336 4.79 -18.86 -1.52
N ASN A 337 3.57 -19.38 -1.32
CA ASN A 337 3.36 -20.81 -1.03
C ASN A 337 3.76 -21.71 -2.20
N GLU A 338 3.64 -21.23 -3.44
CA GLU A 338 4.20 -21.92 -4.62
C GLU A 338 5.73 -21.85 -4.63
N HIS A 339 6.29 -20.64 -4.47
CA HIS A 339 7.72 -20.36 -4.54
C HIS A 339 8.55 -21.17 -3.52
N TYR A 340 8.00 -21.37 -2.31
CA TYR A 340 8.60 -22.14 -1.22
C TYR A 340 8.13 -23.60 -1.14
N HIS A 341 7.43 -24.10 -2.17
CA HIS A 341 6.89 -25.47 -2.20
C HIS A 341 6.00 -25.81 -0.99
N CYS A 342 5.34 -24.82 -0.39
CA CYS A 342 4.48 -25.01 0.76
C CYS A 342 3.23 -25.82 0.40
N LYS A 343 2.68 -25.63 -0.82
CA LYS A 343 1.48 -26.36 -1.27
C LYS A 343 1.71 -27.86 -1.40
N GLU A 344 2.94 -28.28 -1.65
CA GLU A 344 3.33 -29.69 -1.78
C GLU A 344 3.29 -30.45 -0.43
N ARG A 345 3.20 -29.73 0.70
CA ARG A 345 3.07 -30.35 2.03
C ARG A 345 1.72 -31.04 2.25
N CYS A 346 0.72 -30.70 1.44
CA CYS A 346 -0.63 -31.23 1.55
C CYS A 346 -0.93 -32.17 0.39
N ASP A 347 -1.27 -33.42 0.70
CA ASP A 347 -1.65 -34.42 -0.29
C ASP A 347 -3.01 -34.06 -0.92
N PRO A 348 -3.09 -33.82 -2.24
CA PRO A 348 -4.33 -33.45 -2.91
C PRO A 348 -5.46 -34.47 -2.78
N ALA A 349 -5.16 -35.75 -2.52
CA ALA A 349 -6.14 -36.83 -2.38
C ALA A 349 -6.87 -36.80 -1.04
N THR A 350 -6.18 -36.39 0.03
CA THR A 350 -6.69 -36.44 1.41
C THR A 350 -6.99 -35.06 2.02
N SER A 351 -6.44 -33.99 1.44
CA SER A 351 -6.64 -32.62 1.92
C SER A 351 -8.03 -32.08 1.61
N VAL A 352 -8.44 -31.07 2.39
CA VAL A 352 -9.73 -30.39 2.23
C VAL A 352 -9.89 -29.82 0.82
N LYS A 353 -11.12 -29.87 0.30
CA LYS A 353 -11.48 -29.21 -0.97
C LYS A 353 -11.94 -27.79 -0.71
N CYS A 354 -11.04 -26.85 -1.00
CA CYS A 354 -11.26 -25.42 -0.88
C CYS A 354 -12.17 -24.89 -1.99
N GLU A 355 -13.01 -23.93 -1.65
CA GLU A 355 -13.86 -23.19 -2.59
C GLU A 355 -13.33 -21.76 -2.81
N MET A 356 -13.99 -21.02 -3.69
CA MET A 356 -13.66 -19.62 -4.02
C MET A 356 -12.22 -19.38 -4.49
N GLY A 357 -11.51 -20.42 -4.91
CA GLY A 357 -10.10 -20.33 -5.34
C GLY A 357 -9.08 -20.44 -4.20
N GLY A 358 -9.51 -20.77 -2.97
CA GLY A 358 -8.62 -21.09 -1.86
C GLY A 358 -7.77 -22.34 -2.11
N PHE A 359 -6.78 -22.58 -1.25
CA PHE A 359 -5.93 -23.79 -1.30
C PHE A 359 -5.65 -24.35 0.11
N PRO A 360 -5.34 -25.65 0.24
CA PRO A 360 -5.09 -26.27 1.54
C PRO A 360 -3.97 -25.58 2.32
N HIS A 361 -4.21 -25.35 3.60
CA HIS A 361 -3.27 -24.65 4.47
C HIS A 361 -2.04 -25.53 4.75
N PRO A 362 -0.81 -25.09 4.48
CA PRO A 362 0.39 -25.95 4.50
C PRO A 362 0.81 -26.42 5.90
N ARG A 363 0.21 -25.84 6.96
CA ARG A 363 0.38 -26.25 8.37
C ARG A 363 -0.79 -27.09 8.90
N ASP A 364 -1.92 -27.12 8.19
CA ASP A 364 -3.13 -27.87 8.57
C ASP A 364 -3.96 -28.16 7.31
N CYS A 365 -3.67 -29.29 6.66
CA CYS A 365 -4.28 -29.65 5.37
C CYS A 365 -5.80 -29.95 5.43
N LYS A 366 -6.42 -29.83 6.61
CA LYS A 366 -7.88 -29.91 6.80
C LYS A 366 -8.56 -28.55 6.66
N LYS A 367 -7.80 -27.46 6.58
CA LYS A 367 -8.29 -26.09 6.44
C LYS A 367 -7.77 -25.45 5.17
N CYS A 368 -8.43 -24.40 4.73
CA CYS A 368 -8.04 -23.62 3.56
C CYS A 368 -7.47 -22.26 3.95
N ILE A 369 -6.50 -21.79 3.16
CA ILE A 369 -6.20 -20.37 3.04
C ILE A 369 -7.21 -19.79 2.04
N CYS A 370 -7.89 -18.72 2.45
CA CYS A 370 -9.03 -18.18 1.72
C CYS A 370 -8.77 -16.78 1.17
N PRO A 371 -9.34 -16.44 0.00
CA PRO A 371 -9.34 -15.07 -0.47
C PRO A 371 -10.01 -14.11 0.52
N GLY A 372 -9.61 -12.83 0.49
CA GLY A 372 -10.18 -11.80 1.35
C GLY A 372 -11.70 -11.75 1.27
N GLY A 373 -12.36 -11.65 2.41
CA GLY A 373 -13.83 -11.67 2.51
C GLY A 373 -14.43 -13.08 2.60
N TYR A 374 -13.61 -14.14 2.57
CA TYR A 374 -14.01 -15.52 2.76
C TYR A 374 -13.19 -16.19 3.88
N ALA A 375 -13.80 -17.15 4.58
CA ALA A 375 -13.21 -17.85 5.71
C ALA A 375 -13.86 -19.24 5.88
N GLY A 376 -13.55 -19.88 7.01
CA GLY A 376 -13.97 -21.25 7.32
C GLY A 376 -13.04 -22.29 6.71
N ASP A 377 -13.23 -23.55 7.08
CA ASP A 377 -12.33 -24.64 6.68
C ASP A 377 -12.33 -24.87 5.16
N ARG A 378 -13.33 -24.35 4.44
CA ARG A 378 -13.52 -24.51 2.99
C ARG A 378 -13.64 -23.18 2.20
N CYS A 379 -13.44 -22.03 2.84
CA CYS A 379 -13.67 -20.70 2.23
C CYS A 379 -15.13 -20.40 1.87
N THR A 380 -16.07 -21.02 2.57
CA THR A 380 -17.52 -20.93 2.34
C THR A 380 -18.24 -20.07 3.39
N GLU A 381 -17.50 -19.50 4.34
CA GLU A 381 -18.03 -18.72 5.45
C GLU A 381 -17.58 -17.26 5.39
N ARG A 382 -18.36 -16.38 6.00
CA ARG A 382 -17.97 -14.98 6.20
C ARG A 382 -16.92 -14.94 7.32
N PRO A 383 -15.83 -14.15 7.18
CA PRO A 383 -14.89 -13.95 8.26
C PRO A 383 -15.59 -13.55 9.57
N ALA A 384 -15.12 -14.12 10.69
CA ALA A 384 -15.65 -13.83 12.02
C ALA A 384 -15.37 -12.38 12.44
N GLY A 385 -16.07 -11.90 13.46
CA GLY A 385 -16.01 -10.51 13.94
C GLY A 385 -17.22 -9.68 13.52
N CYS A 386 -17.07 -8.36 13.52
CA CYS A 386 -18.13 -7.43 13.16
C CYS A 386 -18.55 -7.54 11.69
N GLY A 387 -19.70 -6.95 11.39
CA GLY A 387 -20.40 -7.07 10.10
C GLY A 387 -21.44 -8.19 10.08
N ALA A 388 -22.11 -8.36 8.94
CA ALA A 388 -23.27 -9.24 8.81
C ALA A 388 -23.46 -9.78 7.39
N ILE A 389 -24.26 -10.84 7.27
CA ILE A 389 -24.83 -11.27 5.98
C ILE A 389 -26.12 -10.47 5.80
N ILE A 390 -26.20 -9.69 4.72
CA ILE A 390 -27.34 -8.82 4.40
C ILE A 390 -27.99 -9.32 3.12
N LYS A 391 -29.29 -9.60 3.19
CA LYS A 391 -30.07 -9.98 2.00
C LYS A 391 -30.44 -8.72 1.22
N ALA A 392 -29.94 -8.64 -0.01
CA ALA A 392 -30.25 -7.56 -0.93
C ALA A 392 -31.70 -7.67 -1.43
N SER A 393 -32.30 -6.53 -1.73
CA SER A 393 -33.61 -6.36 -2.34
C SER A 393 -33.51 -5.78 -3.76
N PRO A 394 -34.57 -5.84 -4.59
CA PRO A 394 -34.62 -5.11 -5.87
C PRO A 394 -34.57 -3.58 -5.71
N GLU A 395 -34.95 -3.08 -4.54
CA GLU A 395 -34.93 -1.67 -4.19
C GLU A 395 -33.61 -1.31 -3.51
N TRP A 396 -33.19 -0.05 -3.65
CA TRP A 396 -31.96 0.45 -3.02
C TRP A 396 -32.07 0.42 -1.49
N GLN A 397 -31.08 -0.22 -0.86
CA GLN A 397 -30.89 -0.30 0.59
C GLN A 397 -29.56 0.36 0.96
N GLU A 398 -29.50 0.97 2.13
CA GLU A 398 -28.29 1.62 2.64
C GLU A 398 -27.53 0.70 3.60
N LEU A 399 -26.20 0.74 3.55
CA LEU A 399 -25.29 0.15 4.52
C LEU A 399 -24.37 1.27 5.04
N GLU A 400 -24.51 1.57 6.32
CA GLU A 400 -23.62 2.45 7.06
C GLU A 400 -22.73 1.60 7.98
N ASP A 401 -21.43 1.87 7.97
CA ASP A 401 -20.48 1.20 8.85
C ASP A 401 -19.46 2.19 9.42
N ILE A 402 -19.29 2.16 10.74
CA ILE A 402 -18.36 3.04 11.48
C ILE A 402 -17.31 2.17 12.15
N VAL A 403 -16.06 2.30 11.71
CA VAL A 403 -14.94 1.49 12.19
C VAL A 403 -13.83 2.40 12.71
N GLY A 404 -13.24 2.06 13.86
CA GLY A 404 -11.99 2.66 14.33
C GLY A 404 -11.89 2.79 15.87
N PRO A 405 -10.66 2.83 16.41
CA PRO A 405 -10.38 2.79 17.84
C PRO A 405 -10.63 4.12 18.59
N GLY A 406 -10.86 5.23 17.89
CA GLY A 406 -11.08 6.53 18.51
C GLY A 406 -10.11 7.60 18.02
N THR A 407 -9.09 7.94 18.82
CA THR A 407 -8.21 9.11 18.57
C THR A 407 -6.75 8.76 18.28
N GLU A 408 -6.28 7.56 18.62
CA GLU A 408 -4.88 7.16 18.46
C GLU A 408 -4.71 6.10 17.36
N GLU A 409 -3.69 6.29 16.51
CA GLU A 409 -3.29 5.27 15.53
C GLU A 409 -2.83 3.98 16.22
N GLN A 410 -3.39 2.87 15.77
CA GLN A 410 -3.07 1.52 16.21
C GLN A 410 -2.16 0.83 15.20
N GLU A 411 -1.44 -0.18 15.67
CA GLU A 411 -0.64 -1.03 14.78
C GLU A 411 -1.52 -1.96 13.95
N ASP A 412 -2.56 -2.51 14.57
CA ASP A 412 -3.46 -3.48 13.98
C ASP A 412 -4.70 -2.77 13.41
N PHE A 413 -5.29 -3.38 12.39
CA PHE A 413 -6.53 -2.90 11.80
C PHE A 413 -7.74 -3.52 12.50
N TYR A 414 -8.70 -2.68 12.86
CA TYR A 414 -10.09 -3.09 13.07
C TYR A 414 -10.69 -3.36 11.70
N THR A 415 -11.33 -4.51 11.54
CA THR A 415 -11.92 -4.93 10.26
C THR A 415 -13.32 -5.47 10.48
N CYS A 416 -14.30 -4.99 9.71
CA CYS A 416 -15.64 -5.59 9.64
C CYS A 416 -15.87 -6.21 8.26
N ASN A 417 -16.57 -7.35 8.25
CA ASN A 417 -16.80 -8.11 7.03
C ASN A 417 -18.30 -8.29 6.83
N TYR A 418 -18.82 -7.82 5.70
CA TYR A 418 -20.22 -8.00 5.32
C TYR A 418 -20.31 -8.84 4.05
N TRP A 419 -21.39 -9.62 3.92
CA TRP A 419 -21.78 -10.25 2.66
C TRP A 419 -23.12 -9.70 2.22
N LEU A 420 -23.14 -9.02 1.08
CA LEU A 420 -24.38 -8.72 0.39
C LEU A 420 -24.76 -9.95 -0.42
N GLU A 421 -25.94 -10.51 -0.19
CA GLU A 421 -26.41 -11.71 -0.88
C GLU A 421 -27.77 -11.49 -1.55
N SER A 422 -27.89 -11.98 -2.77
CA SER A 422 -29.11 -11.93 -3.57
C SER A 422 -29.48 -13.35 -4.04
N PRO A 423 -30.71 -13.56 -4.55
CA PRO A 423 -31.11 -14.86 -5.11
C PRO A 423 -30.14 -15.39 -6.17
N PRO A 424 -30.16 -16.70 -6.48
CA PRO A 424 -29.44 -17.21 -7.65
C PRO A 424 -29.83 -16.48 -8.94
N ASP A 425 -28.91 -16.41 -9.90
CA ASP A 425 -29.11 -15.77 -11.21
C ASP A 425 -29.41 -14.25 -11.15
N THR A 426 -29.02 -13.58 -10.07
CA THR A 426 -29.03 -12.11 -9.96
C THR A 426 -27.63 -11.54 -9.77
N LEU A 427 -27.48 -10.24 -10.06
CA LEU A 427 -26.27 -9.47 -9.81
C LEU A 427 -26.57 -8.40 -8.75
N ILE A 428 -25.55 -7.92 -8.05
CA ILE A 428 -25.64 -6.88 -7.04
C ILE A 428 -24.98 -5.63 -7.58
N GLU A 429 -25.69 -4.51 -7.52
CA GLU A 429 -25.15 -3.17 -7.74
C GLU A 429 -24.82 -2.55 -6.38
N VAL A 430 -23.65 -1.94 -6.28
CA VAL A 430 -23.20 -1.23 -5.08
C VAL A 430 -22.74 0.15 -5.50
N ARG A 431 -23.22 1.19 -4.83
CA ARG A 431 -22.83 2.57 -5.05
C ARG A 431 -22.23 3.13 -3.76
N VAL A 432 -21.08 3.77 -3.88
CA VAL A 432 -20.47 4.51 -2.77
C VAL A 432 -21.24 5.82 -2.61
N LEU A 433 -21.79 6.07 -1.43
CA LEU A 433 -22.51 7.33 -1.14
C LEU A 433 -21.62 8.36 -0.48
N ASP A 434 -20.84 7.93 0.50
CA ASP A 434 -19.90 8.79 1.23
C ASP A 434 -18.83 7.96 1.93
N PHE A 435 -17.71 8.63 2.24
CA PHE A 435 -16.66 8.07 3.08
C PHE A 435 -15.97 9.20 3.84
N THR A 436 -15.55 8.95 5.08
CA THR A 436 -14.86 9.95 5.91
C THR A 436 -13.57 10.48 5.25
N GLY A 437 -13.46 11.80 5.10
CA GLY A 437 -12.26 12.45 4.56
C GLY A 437 -11.08 12.47 5.53
N GLY A 438 -9.87 12.72 5.00
CA GLY A 438 -8.65 12.92 5.81
C GLY A 438 -7.67 11.74 5.80
N VAL A 439 -8.06 10.60 5.24
CA VAL A 439 -7.23 9.38 5.10
C VAL A 439 -6.98 8.97 3.64
N SER A 440 -7.32 9.81 2.67
CA SER A 440 -7.23 9.50 1.24
C SER A 440 -5.77 9.42 0.79
N VAL A 441 -5.19 8.23 0.85
CA VAL A 441 -3.85 7.89 0.38
C VAL A 441 -3.98 6.65 -0.50
N ASP A 442 -3.17 6.56 -1.55
CA ASP A 442 -3.12 5.39 -2.42
C ASP A 442 -2.99 4.10 -1.59
N GLY A 443 -3.81 3.10 -1.89
CA GLY A 443 -3.83 1.83 -1.17
C GLY A 443 -4.68 1.82 0.10
N CYS A 444 -5.16 3.00 0.52
CA CYS A 444 -5.97 3.21 1.72
C CYS A 444 -5.34 2.62 3.00
N PRO A 445 -4.09 3.01 3.35
CA PRO A 445 -3.30 2.41 4.43
C PRO A 445 -3.81 2.68 5.85
N TYR A 446 -4.73 3.63 6.03
CA TYR A 446 -5.23 4.04 7.34
C TYR A 446 -6.65 3.56 7.62
N ALA A 447 -7.52 3.70 6.62
CA ALA A 447 -8.90 3.22 6.65
C ALA A 447 -9.43 3.14 5.22
N GLY A 448 -10.41 2.29 4.98
CA GLY A 448 -11.03 2.16 3.67
C GLY A 448 -12.11 1.09 3.64
N VAL A 449 -12.75 0.99 2.48
CA VAL A 449 -13.69 -0.08 2.13
C VAL A 449 -13.21 -0.80 0.88
N GLU A 450 -13.24 -2.12 0.88
CA GLU A 450 -13.03 -3.00 -0.28
C GLU A 450 -14.37 -3.61 -0.67
N ILE A 451 -14.72 -3.46 -1.95
CA ILE A 451 -15.97 -3.95 -2.55
C ILE A 451 -15.60 -4.99 -3.60
N LYS A 452 -15.81 -6.28 -3.29
CA LYS A 452 -15.40 -7.40 -4.15
C LYS A 452 -16.45 -7.79 -5.18
N THR A 453 -16.71 -6.88 -6.12
CA THR A 453 -17.64 -7.12 -7.24
C THR A 453 -16.98 -7.81 -8.44
N ASN A 454 -15.66 -7.95 -8.46
CA ASN A 454 -14.87 -8.57 -9.53
C ASN A 454 -15.24 -10.04 -9.80
N LYS A 455 -14.98 -10.51 -11.03
CA LYS A 455 -15.32 -11.89 -11.43
C LYS A 455 -14.47 -12.94 -10.69
N ASP A 456 -13.16 -12.70 -10.66
CA ASP A 456 -12.21 -13.57 -9.98
C ASP A 456 -12.10 -13.15 -8.52
N GLN A 457 -12.76 -13.89 -7.63
CA GLN A 457 -12.82 -13.58 -6.20
C GLN A 457 -11.49 -13.81 -5.46
N THR A 458 -10.48 -14.41 -6.11
CA THR A 458 -9.13 -14.53 -5.54
C THR A 458 -8.39 -13.19 -5.48
N LEU A 459 -8.76 -12.23 -6.34
CA LEU A 459 -8.12 -10.92 -6.41
C LEU A 459 -8.68 -9.93 -5.40
N THR A 460 -7.85 -8.98 -4.97
CA THR A 460 -8.31 -7.80 -4.23
C THR A 460 -9.43 -7.07 -4.98
N GLY A 461 -10.45 -6.63 -4.25
CA GLY A 461 -11.57 -5.86 -4.79
C GLY A 461 -11.22 -4.38 -5.02
N TYR A 462 -12.24 -3.61 -5.40
CA TYR A 462 -12.10 -2.16 -5.55
C TYR A 462 -12.07 -1.49 -4.19
N ARG A 463 -11.10 -0.62 -3.95
CA ARG A 463 -10.94 0.06 -2.65
C ARG A 463 -11.24 1.54 -2.75
N PHE A 464 -11.84 2.07 -1.70
CA PHE A 464 -12.13 3.50 -1.56
C PHE A 464 -11.85 3.98 -0.14
N CYS A 465 -11.31 5.20 -0.03
CA CYS A 465 -11.04 5.84 1.25
C CYS A 465 -11.13 7.37 1.16
N SER A 466 -12.03 7.87 0.31
CA SER A 466 -12.23 9.29 0.07
C SER A 466 -13.70 9.62 -0.17
N PRO A 467 -14.19 10.79 0.30
CA PRO A 467 -15.48 11.33 -0.14
C PRO A 467 -15.55 11.51 -1.66
N ASP A 468 -14.40 11.67 -2.32
CA ASP A 468 -14.31 11.70 -3.78
C ASP A 468 -14.66 10.34 -4.42
N ALA A 469 -15.04 9.30 -3.67
CA ALA A 469 -15.62 8.09 -4.25
C ALA A 469 -17.15 8.18 -4.44
N ALA A 470 -17.81 9.18 -3.83
CA ALA A 470 -19.26 9.31 -3.84
C ALA A 470 -19.87 9.32 -5.25
N GLY A 471 -20.85 8.48 -5.51
CA GLY A 471 -21.51 8.28 -6.80
C GLY A 471 -20.85 7.27 -7.74
N MET A 472 -19.72 6.66 -7.33
CA MET A 472 -19.13 5.52 -8.05
C MET A 472 -19.99 4.28 -7.85
N GLU A 473 -20.27 3.59 -8.95
CA GLU A 473 -21.20 2.46 -9.00
C GLU A 473 -20.47 1.25 -9.58
N LEU A 474 -20.60 0.12 -8.88
CA LEU A 474 -19.98 -1.15 -9.21
C LEU A 474 -21.06 -2.19 -9.37
N ARG A 475 -20.88 -3.11 -10.33
CA ARG A 475 -21.79 -4.23 -10.56
C ARG A 475 -21.04 -5.53 -10.39
N SER A 476 -21.61 -6.45 -9.62
CA SER A 476 -21.03 -7.77 -9.39
C SER A 476 -21.15 -8.69 -10.60
N TYR A 477 -20.33 -9.76 -10.59
CA TYR A 477 -20.45 -10.90 -11.51
C TYR A 477 -21.16 -12.11 -10.86
N THR A 478 -21.46 -12.03 -9.57
CA THR A 478 -22.11 -13.10 -8.80
C THR A 478 -23.20 -12.52 -7.90
N ASN A 479 -24.03 -13.40 -7.33
CA ASN A 479 -25.09 -13.00 -6.41
C ASN A 479 -24.59 -12.75 -4.96
N ARG A 480 -23.27 -12.76 -4.72
CA ARG A 480 -22.65 -12.44 -3.43
C ARG A 480 -21.55 -11.40 -3.59
N VAL A 481 -21.56 -10.36 -2.77
CA VAL A 481 -20.50 -9.33 -2.73
C VAL A 481 -19.96 -9.20 -1.31
N PRO A 482 -18.71 -9.63 -1.06
CA PRO A 482 -18.00 -9.25 0.14
C PRO A 482 -17.72 -7.74 0.18
N ILE A 483 -18.04 -7.12 1.32
CA ILE A 483 -17.66 -5.76 1.68
C ILE A 483 -16.76 -5.84 2.90
N ILE A 484 -15.56 -5.29 2.80
CA ILE A 484 -14.56 -5.33 3.89
C ILE A 484 -14.23 -3.90 4.23
N THR A 485 -14.52 -3.47 5.45
CA THR A 485 -14.14 -2.16 5.95
C THR A 485 -13.01 -2.33 6.95
N TRP A 486 -12.02 -1.43 6.92
CA TRP A 486 -10.94 -1.44 7.89
C TRP A 486 -10.59 -0.05 8.38
N ASN A 487 -9.98 -0.01 9.55
CA ASN A 487 -9.50 1.20 10.18
C ASN A 487 -8.40 0.91 11.20
N ARG A 488 -7.37 1.74 11.26
CA ARG A 488 -6.35 1.71 12.32
C ARG A 488 -5.99 3.08 12.87
N VAL A 489 -6.74 4.11 12.51
CA VAL A 489 -6.48 5.48 12.96
C VAL A 489 -7.63 5.91 13.85
N TYR A 490 -8.38 6.88 13.42
CA TYR A 490 -9.58 7.35 14.05
C TYR A 490 -10.83 6.75 13.44
N LYS A 491 -11.99 6.89 14.09
CA LYS A 491 -13.26 6.41 13.54
C LYS A 491 -13.55 6.99 12.15
N THR A 492 -13.80 6.11 11.18
CA THR A 492 -14.25 6.46 9.83
C THR A 492 -15.58 5.80 9.55
N GLU A 493 -16.49 6.57 8.96
CA GLU A 493 -17.76 6.13 8.43
C GLU A 493 -17.65 5.83 6.92
N THR A 494 -18.21 4.70 6.52
CA THR A 494 -18.47 4.30 5.13
C THR A 494 -19.97 4.23 4.92
N VAL A 495 -20.48 4.88 3.88
CA VAL A 495 -21.89 4.81 3.50
C VAL A 495 -22.00 4.27 2.08
N LEU A 496 -22.66 3.14 1.93
CA LEU A 496 -22.95 2.49 0.65
C LEU A 496 -24.45 2.39 0.46
N GLU A 497 -24.89 2.35 -0.80
CA GLU A 497 -26.20 1.81 -1.14
C GLU A 497 -26.05 0.64 -2.10
N PHE A 498 -26.96 -0.33 -2.02
CA PHE A 498 -26.94 -1.52 -2.83
C PHE A 498 -28.34 -2.01 -3.17
N ARG A 499 -28.44 -2.75 -4.26
CA ARG A 499 -29.64 -3.50 -4.67
C ARG A 499 -29.22 -4.70 -5.51
N TYR A 500 -30.13 -5.64 -5.74
CA TYR A 500 -29.92 -6.64 -6.79
C TYR A 500 -30.72 -6.33 -8.06
N VAL A 501 -30.18 -6.77 -9.19
CA VAL A 501 -30.74 -6.65 -10.53
C VAL A 501 -30.76 -8.02 -11.19
N SER A 502 -31.49 -8.16 -12.29
CA SER A 502 -31.47 -9.42 -13.08
C SER A 502 -30.06 -9.77 -13.55
N SER A 503 -29.82 -11.03 -13.93
CA SER A 503 -28.57 -11.47 -14.59
C SER A 503 -28.21 -10.67 -15.85
N SER A 504 -29.21 -10.12 -16.55
CA SER A 504 -29.01 -9.21 -17.69
C SER A 504 -28.63 -7.77 -17.29
N GLY A 505 -28.60 -7.47 -15.99
CA GLY A 505 -28.32 -6.15 -15.46
C GLY A 505 -29.49 -5.16 -15.53
N LYS A 506 -30.70 -5.63 -15.84
CA LYS A 506 -31.91 -4.81 -15.83
C LYS A 506 -32.44 -4.66 -14.39
N PRO A 507 -32.75 -3.42 -13.95
CA PRO A 507 -33.40 -3.18 -12.66
C PRO A 507 -34.71 -3.96 -12.54
N LEU A 508 -34.93 -4.56 -11.37
CA LEU A 508 -36.16 -5.28 -11.04
C LEU A 508 -37.11 -4.46 -10.15
N GLY A 509 -36.58 -3.45 -9.45
CA GLY A 509 -37.32 -2.47 -8.66
C GLY A 509 -37.46 -1.12 -9.35
N LYS A 510 -37.95 -0.10 -8.62
CA LYS A 510 -38.03 1.27 -9.15
C LYS A 510 -36.63 1.83 -9.41
N ASP A 511 -36.36 2.17 -10.67
CA ASP A 511 -35.10 2.81 -11.03
C ASP A 511 -35.18 4.32 -10.76
N ASN A 512 -34.90 4.72 -9.52
CA ASN A 512 -34.65 6.13 -9.22
C ASN A 512 -33.31 6.52 -9.87
N LYS A 513 -33.39 7.12 -11.06
CA LYS A 513 -32.23 7.63 -11.81
C LYS A 513 -31.52 8.80 -11.13
N GLU A 514 -32.13 9.42 -10.12
CA GLU A 514 -31.46 10.39 -9.27
C GLU A 514 -30.44 9.65 -8.40
N LYS A 515 -29.17 9.77 -8.77
CA LYS A 515 -28.07 9.32 -7.92
C LYS A 515 -28.18 10.07 -6.59
N LYS A 516 -28.64 9.38 -5.55
CA LYS A 516 -28.57 9.86 -4.16
C LYS A 516 -27.11 9.87 -3.73
N VAL A 517 -26.29 10.73 -4.31
CA VAL A 517 -25.08 11.13 -3.61
C VAL A 517 -25.59 11.80 -2.35
N ARG A 518 -25.23 11.32 -1.15
CA ARG A 518 -25.34 12.19 0.03
C ARG A 518 -24.71 13.49 -0.44
N PRO A 519 -25.39 14.64 -0.33
CA PRO A 519 -24.74 15.90 -0.67
C PRO A 519 -23.35 15.81 -0.03
N PRO A 520 -22.28 16.26 -0.70
CA PRO A 520 -21.09 16.57 0.05
C PRO A 520 -21.57 17.31 1.30
N VAL A 521 -20.87 17.23 2.42
CA VAL A 521 -21.07 18.29 3.40
C VAL A 521 -20.66 19.58 2.69
N ILE A 522 -21.60 20.16 1.94
CA ILE A 522 -21.54 21.43 1.25
C ILE A 522 -21.69 22.33 2.45
N THR A 523 -20.56 22.62 3.08
CA THR A 523 -20.35 23.88 3.75
C THR A 523 -20.50 24.94 2.66
N GLY A 524 -21.75 25.26 2.30
CA GLY A 524 -22.04 26.33 1.35
C GLY A 524 -21.45 27.59 1.93
N ASN A 525 -20.38 28.11 1.30
CA ASN A 525 -19.64 29.32 1.65
C ASN A 525 -19.30 29.57 3.14
N GLY A 526 -19.46 28.59 4.01
CA GLY A 526 -19.30 28.72 5.45
C GLY A 526 -18.77 27.42 6.00
N PHE A 527 -17.45 27.38 6.19
CA PHE A 527 -16.81 26.40 7.06
C PHE A 527 -17.58 26.33 8.37
N LYS A 528 -18.30 25.23 8.62
CA LYS A 528 -19.06 25.01 9.85
C LYS A 528 -18.27 24.05 10.72
N CYS A 529 -17.53 24.61 11.66
CA CYS A 529 -16.82 23.86 12.68
C CYS A 529 -17.75 23.69 13.89
N VAL A 530 -17.92 22.46 14.37
CA VAL A 530 -18.77 22.15 15.53
C VAL A 530 -17.99 21.36 16.58
N ASP A 531 -17.72 21.97 17.74
CA ASP A 531 -17.06 21.30 18.85
C ASP A 531 -17.90 20.09 19.33
N HIS A 532 -17.39 18.87 19.15
CA HIS A 532 -18.10 17.63 19.48
C HIS A 532 -17.70 17.08 20.85
N LYS A 533 -18.67 16.52 21.58
CA LYS A 533 -18.48 15.97 22.94
C LYS A 533 -17.46 14.83 23.02
N ASP A 534 -17.33 14.05 21.95
CA ASP A 534 -16.35 12.96 21.87
C ASP A 534 -14.92 13.50 21.61
N CYS A 535 -14.78 14.80 21.38
CA CYS A 535 -13.52 15.53 21.31
C CYS A 535 -13.33 16.44 22.53
N SER A 536 -13.33 15.85 23.72
CA SER A 536 -13.33 16.60 24.99
C SER A 536 -12.21 17.65 25.09
N PHE A 537 -11.03 17.39 24.52
CA PHE A 537 -9.91 18.34 24.51
C PHE A 537 -10.18 19.58 23.65
N LEU A 538 -10.54 19.42 22.36
CA LEU A 538 -10.81 20.59 21.50
C LEU A 538 -12.12 21.29 21.86
N ALA A 539 -13.12 20.54 22.34
CA ALA A 539 -14.39 21.09 22.77
C ALA A 539 -14.26 21.91 24.06
N ALA A 540 -13.41 21.49 25.00
CA ALA A 540 -13.11 22.28 26.21
C ALA A 540 -12.42 23.61 25.87
N GLU A 541 -11.59 23.64 24.84
CA GLU A 541 -10.88 24.84 24.37
C GLU A 541 -11.72 25.70 23.40
N GLY A 542 -12.94 25.27 23.04
CA GLY A 542 -13.78 25.95 22.05
C GLY A 542 -13.09 26.11 20.70
N PHE A 543 -12.39 25.07 20.24
CA PHE A 543 -11.54 25.07 19.05
C PHE A 543 -12.20 25.69 17.82
N CYS A 544 -13.48 25.40 17.59
CA CYS A 544 -14.22 25.96 16.48
C CYS A 544 -14.39 27.49 16.57
N LYS A 545 -14.44 28.03 17.78
CA LYS A 545 -14.54 29.47 18.07
C LYS A 545 -13.18 30.18 18.11
N MET A 546 -12.06 29.44 18.15
CA MET A 546 -10.72 30.04 18.14
C MET A 546 -10.45 30.79 16.82
N ASN A 547 -9.74 31.92 16.90
CA ASN A 547 -9.33 32.70 15.74
C ASN A 547 -8.10 32.10 15.03
N ILE A 548 -8.26 30.88 14.51
CA ILE A 548 -7.21 30.11 13.81
C ILE A 548 -7.60 29.98 12.33
N PRO A 549 -6.65 30.13 11.38
CA PRO A 549 -6.88 29.91 9.95
C PRO A 549 -7.60 28.60 9.61
N LYS A 550 -8.49 28.64 8.61
CA LYS A 550 -9.35 27.52 8.19
C LYS A 550 -8.56 26.28 7.78
N ASP A 551 -7.46 26.47 7.06
CA ASP A 551 -6.52 25.43 6.65
C ASP A 551 -5.88 24.73 7.85
N ILE A 552 -5.53 25.49 8.90
CA ILE A 552 -5.02 24.93 10.14
C ILE A 552 -6.12 24.14 10.86
N LYS A 553 -7.36 24.64 10.91
CA LYS A 553 -8.49 23.90 11.50
C LYS A 553 -8.76 22.58 10.77
N LEU A 554 -8.76 22.60 9.43
CA LEU A 554 -8.92 21.42 8.59
C LEU A 554 -7.74 20.44 8.69
N ALA A 555 -6.54 20.91 8.98
CA ALA A 555 -5.36 20.04 9.17
C ALA A 555 -5.30 19.44 10.57
N LYS A 556 -5.81 20.14 11.60
CA LYS A 556 -5.71 19.74 13.00
C LYS A 556 -6.95 18.97 13.49
N CYS A 557 -8.13 19.28 13.00
CA CYS A 557 -9.36 18.61 13.43
C CYS A 557 -9.38 17.09 13.12
N PRO A 558 -9.02 16.64 11.90
CA PRO A 558 -8.88 15.22 11.57
C PRO A 558 -7.66 14.55 12.22
N LYS A 559 -6.88 15.26 13.04
CA LYS A 559 -5.74 14.70 13.79
C LYS A 559 -6.01 14.68 15.29
N ALA A 560 -7.07 15.34 15.76
CA ALA A 560 -7.43 15.42 17.16
C ALA A 560 -8.57 14.46 17.50
N CYS A 561 -9.71 14.54 16.80
CA CYS A 561 -10.89 13.77 17.22
C CYS A 561 -12.00 13.54 16.16
N HIS A 562 -11.80 13.89 14.89
CA HIS A 562 -12.75 13.61 13.79
C HIS A 562 -14.08 14.33 13.80
N PHE A 563 -14.41 15.04 14.87
CA PHE A 563 -15.65 15.77 14.99
C PHE A 563 -15.36 17.22 15.42
N CYS A 564 -14.99 18.02 14.43
CA CYS A 564 -15.14 19.46 14.37
C CYS A 564 -15.53 19.81 12.92
#